data_AF-A0A8J2RN82-F1
#
_entry.id   AF-A0A8J2RN82-F1
#
_cell.length_a   1.000
_cell.length_b   1.000
_cell.length_c   1.000
_cell.angle_alpha   90.00
_cell.angle_beta   90.00
_cell.angle_gamma   90.00
#
_symmetry.space_group_name_H-M   'P 1'
#
loop_
_entity.id
_entity.type
_entity.pdbx_description
1 polymer ?
#
loop_
_entity_poly.entity_id
_entity_poly.type
_entity_poly.pdbx_seq_one_letter_code
_entity_poly.pdbx_strand_id
1 'polypeptide(L)'
;YSCSIFNVFNDLFYLFRTLPNGERISIPPNVRIMVEVQDLKYATLATKSRWGRVWFSEDVVTPQMLLKRYLALLRHVPLEEVKEDTVRTPSASTIQFQKEVAGILKPYFSPDGLVVRALEHAATRLEHINFTRFWALKDLFSMLDQSVRTILNYNCTHQDFPMAPDGHDPFYSKALVYAILCSFAGDGNLKARKNLSEFLQGLTPIKLPSPTMLIMDYKVKIGEERISVFKSASDGSGDS
;
A
#
# COMPACT_ATOMS: atom_id res chain seq x y z
N TYR A 1 12.91 -8.39 -2.10
CA TYR A 1 14.04 -8.84 -2.95
C TYR A 1 15.20 -7.90 -2.74
N SER A 2 16.09 -8.18 -1.79
CA SER A 2 17.23 -7.31 -1.57
C SER A 2 18.37 -8.11 -0.97
N CYS A 3 19.43 -8.29 -1.72
CA CYS A 3 20.72 -8.68 -1.20
C CYS A 3 21.44 -7.39 -0.85
N SER A 4 21.67 -7.13 0.43
CA SER A 4 22.55 -6.05 0.82
C SER A 4 23.96 -6.60 0.86
N ILE A 5 24.81 -6.07 -0.02
CA ILE A 5 26.23 -6.34 -0.02
C ILE A 5 26.85 -5.36 0.97
N PHE A 6 27.54 -5.91 1.97
CA PHE A 6 28.26 -5.13 2.97
C PHE A 6 29.75 -5.27 2.71
N ASN A 7 30.46 -4.16 2.63
CA ASN A 7 31.91 -4.23 2.80
C ASN A 7 32.21 -4.38 4.30
N VAL A 8 32.34 -5.62 4.78
CA VAL A 8 32.89 -5.92 6.11
C VAL A 8 34.29 -6.48 5.90
N PHE A 9 35.22 -5.61 5.51
CA PHE A 9 36.65 -5.89 5.70
C PHE A 9 37.24 -4.80 6.58
N ASN A 10 37.74 -5.21 7.73
CA ASN A 10 38.67 -4.42 8.54
C ASN A 10 40.11 -4.48 7.98
N ASP A 11 40.41 -5.39 7.03
CA ASP A 11 41.80 -5.71 6.65
C ASP A 11 42.09 -5.66 5.14
N LEU A 12 41.62 -4.63 4.44
CA LEU A 12 42.10 -4.35 3.08
C LEU A 12 42.44 -2.87 2.92
N PHE A 13 43.66 -2.53 3.34
CA PHE A 13 44.38 -1.28 3.13
C PHE A 13 44.55 -0.85 1.65
N TYR A 14 43.89 -1.50 0.70
CA TYR A 14 44.11 -1.29 -0.74
C TYR A 14 42.83 -1.45 -1.56
N LEU A 15 41.83 -0.60 -1.31
CA LEU A 15 40.87 -0.24 -2.35
C LEU A 15 41.39 1.04 -3.03
N PHE A 16 42.39 0.92 -3.90
CA PHE A 16 42.83 2.03 -4.74
C PHE A 16 41.68 2.42 -5.68
N ARG A 17 40.86 3.37 -5.25
CA ARG A 17 40.00 4.13 -6.17
C ARG A 17 40.90 5.20 -6.79
N THR A 18 41.42 4.90 -7.98
CA THR A 18 42.02 5.89 -8.85
C THR A 18 40.90 6.64 -9.55
N LEU A 19 40.80 7.95 -9.31
CA LEU A 19 40.04 8.83 -10.17
C LEU A 19 40.67 8.84 -11.59
N PRO A 20 39.95 9.23 -12.65
CA PRO A 20 40.49 9.28 -14.01
C PRO A 20 41.73 10.19 -14.15
N ASN A 21 41.90 11.15 -13.24
CA ASN A 21 43.07 12.04 -13.12
C ASN A 21 44.28 11.36 -12.42
N GLY A 22 44.17 10.11 -12.00
CA GLY A 22 45.21 9.37 -11.28
C GLY A 22 45.25 9.62 -9.77
N GLU A 23 44.38 10.47 -9.23
CA GLU A 23 44.29 10.77 -7.81
C GLU A 23 43.76 9.56 -7.04
N ARG A 24 44.36 9.32 -5.87
CA ARG A 24 44.08 8.15 -5.02
C ARG A 24 43.40 8.63 -3.75
N ILE A 25 42.15 8.22 -3.56
CA ILE A 25 41.41 8.53 -2.34
C ILE A 25 41.49 7.32 -1.41
N SER A 26 42.03 7.51 -0.21
CA SER A 26 41.97 6.52 0.86
C SER A 26 40.62 6.59 1.55
N ILE A 27 40.06 5.43 1.89
CA ILE A 27 38.83 5.34 2.66
C ILE A 27 39.22 5.32 4.14
N PRO A 28 38.83 6.33 4.95
CA PRO A 28 39.18 6.36 6.36
C PRO A 28 38.42 5.26 7.14
N PRO A 29 38.95 4.79 8.28
CA PRO A 29 38.44 3.59 8.97
C PRO A 29 37.01 3.72 9.49
N ASN A 30 36.50 4.94 9.64
CA ASN A 30 35.14 5.27 10.03
C ASN A 30 34.12 5.23 8.87
N VAL A 31 34.58 5.01 7.62
CA VAL A 31 33.71 4.92 6.46
C VAL A 31 33.43 3.46 6.12
N ARG A 32 32.16 3.18 5.82
CA ARG A 32 31.68 1.88 5.33
C ARG A 32 30.92 2.09 4.03
N ILE A 33 31.13 1.20 3.07
CA ILE A 33 30.41 1.20 1.79
C ILE A 33 29.44 0.03 1.81
N MET A 34 28.18 0.32 1.56
CA MET A 34 27.10 -0.65 1.45
C MET A 34 26.42 -0.48 0.10
N VAL A 35 26.03 -1.60 -0.51
CA VAL A 35 25.28 -1.59 -1.77
C VAL A 35 24.04 -2.45 -1.60
N GLU A 36 22.88 -1.86 -1.81
CA GLU A 36 21.62 -2.57 -1.86
C GLU A 36 21.32 -2.97 -3.30
N VAL A 37 21.18 -4.27 -3.59
CA VAL A 37 20.85 -4.78 -4.93
C VAL A 37 19.73 -5.80 -4.85
N GLN A 38 18.86 -5.84 -5.87
CA GLN A 38 17.79 -6.84 -5.95
C GLN A 38 18.35 -8.25 -6.17
N ASP A 39 19.29 -8.39 -7.10
CA ASP A 39 19.96 -9.63 -7.42
C ASP A 39 21.43 -9.42 -7.86
N LEU A 40 22.17 -10.51 -7.96
CA LEU A 40 23.58 -10.54 -8.36
C LEU A 40 23.80 -11.28 -9.68
N LYS A 41 22.79 -11.34 -10.56
CA LYS A 41 22.85 -12.13 -11.81
C LYS A 41 24.01 -11.67 -12.70
N TYR A 42 24.23 -10.37 -12.79
CA TYR A 42 25.27 -9.78 -13.63
C TYR A 42 26.59 -9.50 -12.91
N ALA A 43 26.69 -9.83 -11.62
CA ALA A 43 27.93 -9.60 -10.87
C ALA A 43 28.95 -10.71 -11.11
N THR A 44 30.18 -10.33 -11.45
CA THR A 44 31.31 -11.24 -11.63
C THR A 44 31.78 -11.82 -10.29
N LEU A 45 32.51 -12.95 -10.34
CA LEU A 45 33.06 -13.58 -9.14
C LEU A 45 34.05 -12.66 -8.40
N ALA A 46 34.79 -11.82 -9.14
CA ALA A 46 35.72 -10.84 -8.56
C ALA A 46 35.02 -9.80 -7.66
N THR A 47 33.79 -9.42 -8.01
CA THR A 47 32.95 -8.56 -7.16
C THR A 47 32.37 -9.36 -5.99
N LYS A 48 31.90 -10.58 -6.24
CA LYS A 48 31.26 -11.43 -5.22
C LYS A 48 32.22 -11.92 -4.12
N SER A 49 33.52 -12.02 -4.40
CA SER A 49 34.51 -12.55 -3.45
C SER A 49 35.06 -11.51 -2.47
N ARG A 50 35.04 -10.22 -2.83
CA ARG A 50 35.65 -9.14 -2.04
C ARG A 50 34.71 -8.47 -1.05
N TRP A 51 33.43 -8.85 -1.03
CA TRP A 51 32.40 -8.22 -0.21
C TRP A 51 31.71 -9.24 0.68
N GLY A 52 31.46 -8.83 1.93
CA GLY A 52 30.52 -9.52 2.81
C GLY A 52 29.11 -9.44 2.23
N ARG A 53 28.30 -10.49 2.41
CA ARG A 53 26.94 -10.55 1.87
C ARG A 53 25.99 -10.90 2.99
N VAL A 54 24.92 -10.11 3.10
CA VAL A 54 23.79 -10.41 3.95
C VAL A 54 22.59 -10.61 3.04
N TRP A 55 21.99 -11.79 3.14
CA TRP A 55 20.84 -12.14 2.33
C TRP A 55 19.56 -11.87 3.11
N PHE A 56 18.70 -10.99 2.58
CA PHE A 56 17.35 -10.83 3.10
C PHE A 56 16.38 -11.64 2.24
N SER A 57 15.86 -12.74 2.83
CA SER A 57 14.77 -13.49 2.22
C SER A 57 13.50 -12.63 2.15
N GLU A 58 12.60 -12.96 1.22
CA GLU A 58 11.28 -12.33 1.12
C GLU A 58 10.47 -12.51 2.41
N ASP A 59 10.65 -13.65 3.09
CA ASP A 59 9.93 -13.99 4.32
C ASP A 59 10.41 -13.23 5.57
N VAL A 60 11.53 -12.48 5.47
CA VAL A 60 12.03 -11.66 6.58
C VAL A 60 11.02 -10.57 6.94
N VAL A 61 10.32 -10.02 5.94
CA VAL A 61 9.29 -9.01 6.13
C VAL A 61 7.94 -9.62 5.80
N THR A 62 7.24 -10.08 6.84
CA THR A 62 5.93 -10.68 6.66
C THR A 62 4.86 -9.62 6.34
N PRO A 63 3.79 -9.97 5.59
CA PRO A 63 2.63 -9.09 5.38
C PRO A 63 2.06 -8.52 6.68
N GLN A 64 2.05 -9.34 7.74
CA GLN A 64 1.61 -8.94 9.08
C GLN A 64 2.44 -7.78 9.66
N MET A 65 3.75 -7.76 9.45
CA MET A 65 4.61 -6.65 9.89
C MET A 65 4.25 -5.35 9.17
N LEU A 66 3.96 -5.42 7.86
CA LEU A 66 3.56 -4.26 7.06
C LEU A 66 2.20 -3.70 7.51
N LEU A 67 1.21 -4.57 7.74
CA LEU A 67 -0.11 -4.18 8.24
C LEU A 67 -0.02 -3.51 9.63
N LYS A 68 0.77 -4.09 10.55
CA LYS A 68 1.02 -3.49 11.87
C LYS A 68 1.71 -2.14 11.77
N ARG A 69 2.74 -2.02 10.90
CA ARG A 69 3.44 -0.76 10.64
C ARG A 69 2.49 0.29 10.07
N TYR A 70 1.63 -0.07 9.13
CA TYR A 70 0.64 0.84 8.56
C TYR A 70 -0.32 1.38 9.63
N LEU A 71 -0.89 0.51 10.47
CA LEU A 71 -1.77 0.96 11.57
C LEU A 71 -1.03 1.86 12.56
N ALA A 72 0.25 1.62 12.83
CA ALA A 72 1.06 2.49 13.67
C ALA A 72 1.28 3.86 13.01
N LEU A 73 1.62 3.90 11.71
CA LEU A 73 1.77 5.14 10.97
C LEU A 73 0.47 5.94 10.93
N LEU A 74 -0.67 5.29 10.65
CA LEU A 74 -1.96 5.95 10.62
C LEU A 74 -2.31 6.63 11.96
N ARG A 75 -1.89 6.05 13.10
CA ARG A 75 -2.17 6.59 14.44
C ARG A 75 -1.24 7.72 14.89
N HIS A 76 -0.06 7.85 14.28
CA HIS A 76 1.02 8.71 14.76
C HIS A 76 1.48 9.75 13.75
N VAL A 77 1.33 9.48 12.45
CA VAL A 77 1.73 10.37 11.36
C VAL A 77 0.46 11.01 10.80
N PRO A 78 0.32 12.35 10.91
CA PRO A 78 -0.85 13.02 10.37
C PRO A 78 -0.85 12.92 8.84
N LEU A 79 -1.99 12.52 8.27
CA LEU A 79 -2.20 12.62 6.84
C LEU A 79 -2.51 14.09 6.51
N GLU A 80 -1.70 14.69 5.63
CA GLU A 80 -1.91 16.08 5.22
C GLU A 80 -3.22 16.25 4.43
N GLU A 81 -3.91 17.36 4.65
CA GLU A 81 -5.04 17.75 3.79
C GLU A 81 -4.49 18.17 2.43
N VAL A 82 -4.95 17.56 1.33
CA VAL A 82 -4.61 18.04 -0.02
C VAL A 82 -5.46 19.28 -0.28
N LYS A 83 -4.99 20.44 0.15
CA LYS A 83 -5.45 21.74 -0.36
C LYS A 83 -4.26 22.46 -0.97
N GLU A 84 -4.41 22.86 -2.23
CA GLU A 84 -3.58 23.89 -2.83
C GLU A 84 -3.63 25.14 -1.91
N ASP A 85 -2.45 25.66 -1.59
CA ASP A 85 -2.20 26.99 -1.02
C ASP A 85 -2.41 27.27 0.48
N THR A 86 -2.80 26.31 1.32
CA THR A 86 -2.68 26.50 2.79
C THR A 86 -2.17 25.25 3.50
N VAL A 87 -0.89 25.26 3.88
CA VAL A 87 -0.33 24.28 4.83
C VAL A 87 -1.05 24.47 6.17
N ARG A 88 -2.13 23.72 6.37
CA ARG A 88 -2.77 23.61 7.68
C ARG A 88 -1.86 22.75 8.54
N THR A 89 -1.39 23.30 9.67
CA THR A 89 -0.74 22.49 10.70
C THR A 89 -1.63 21.30 11.06
N PRO A 90 -1.08 20.08 11.15
CA PRO A 90 -1.86 18.91 11.51
C PRO A 90 -2.51 19.14 12.87
N SER A 91 -3.84 19.20 12.88
CA SER A 91 -4.60 19.45 14.10
C SER A 91 -4.65 18.18 14.96
N ALA A 92 -4.73 18.36 16.28
CA ALA A 92 -4.94 17.24 17.20
C ALA A 92 -6.22 16.44 16.87
N SER A 93 -7.22 17.07 16.24
CA SER A 93 -8.43 16.42 15.76
C SER A 93 -8.19 15.46 14.59
N THR A 94 -7.28 15.76 13.67
CA THR A 94 -6.93 14.86 12.55
C THR A 94 -6.33 13.55 13.06
N ILE A 95 -5.38 13.63 14.00
CA ILE A 95 -4.77 12.45 14.62
C ILE A 95 -5.80 11.63 15.40
N GLN A 96 -6.72 12.29 16.10
CA GLN A 96 -7.78 11.60 16.84
C GLN A 96 -8.70 10.82 15.89
N PHE A 97 -9.13 11.44 14.79
CA PHE A 97 -9.91 10.78 13.76
C PHE A 97 -9.16 9.59 13.14
N GLN A 98 -7.88 9.76 12.79
CA GLN A 98 -7.09 8.64 12.23
C GLN A 98 -6.96 7.47 13.21
N LYS A 99 -6.88 7.74 14.53
CA LYS A 99 -6.89 6.69 15.55
C LYS A 99 -8.21 5.91 15.58
N GLU A 100 -9.33 6.59 15.38
CA GLU A 100 -10.64 5.96 15.24
C GLU A 100 -10.66 5.05 14.01
N VAL A 101 -10.27 5.56 12.84
CA VAL A 101 -10.18 4.77 11.60
C VAL A 101 -9.26 3.56 11.76
N ALA A 102 -8.11 3.73 12.41
CA ALA A 102 -7.21 2.61 12.71
C ALA A 102 -7.88 1.56 13.60
N GLY A 103 -8.78 1.96 14.51
CA GLY A 103 -9.61 1.07 15.31
C GLY A 103 -10.57 0.24 14.45
N ILE A 104 -11.23 0.88 13.48
CA ILE A 104 -12.16 0.25 12.53
C ILE A 104 -11.43 -0.76 11.63
N LEU A 105 -10.23 -0.43 11.15
CA LEU A 105 -9.47 -1.26 10.22
C LEU A 105 -8.75 -2.44 10.90
N LYS A 106 -8.42 -2.31 12.20
CA LYS A 106 -7.64 -3.29 12.97
C LYS A 106 -8.16 -4.74 12.89
N PRO A 107 -9.47 -5.04 12.99
CA PRO A 107 -9.98 -6.42 12.92
C PRO A 107 -9.69 -7.07 11.57
N TYR A 108 -9.79 -6.31 10.48
CA TYR A 108 -9.56 -6.79 9.12
C TYR A 108 -8.09 -7.12 8.83
N PHE A 109 -7.17 -6.54 9.62
CA PHE A 109 -5.72 -6.65 9.45
C PHE A 109 -5.10 -7.75 10.33
N SER A 110 -5.92 -8.48 11.09
CA SER A 110 -5.50 -9.65 11.86
C SER A 110 -4.89 -10.74 10.95
N PRO A 111 -4.09 -11.69 11.50
CA PRO A 111 -3.52 -12.80 10.73
C PRO A 111 -4.54 -13.59 9.91
N ASP A 112 -5.72 -13.85 10.47
CA ASP A 112 -6.85 -14.51 9.80
C ASP A 112 -7.88 -13.51 9.24
N GLY A 113 -7.48 -12.23 9.19
CA GLY A 113 -8.31 -11.13 8.75
C GLY A 113 -8.61 -11.17 7.26
N LEU A 114 -9.51 -10.28 6.85
CA LEU A 114 -9.92 -10.17 5.45
C LEU A 114 -8.72 -9.90 4.52
N VAL A 115 -7.83 -8.98 4.91
CA VAL A 115 -6.74 -8.51 4.06
C VAL A 115 -5.73 -9.62 3.77
N VAL A 116 -5.37 -10.41 4.79
CA VAL A 116 -4.39 -11.49 4.63
C VAL A 116 -4.96 -12.61 3.78
N ARG A 117 -6.21 -13.04 4.05
CA ARG A 117 -6.88 -14.08 3.26
C ARG A 117 -7.06 -13.65 1.80
N ALA A 118 -7.42 -12.39 1.55
CA ALA A 118 -7.50 -11.84 0.20
C ALA A 118 -6.13 -11.79 -0.48
N LEU A 119 -5.07 -11.45 0.25
CA LEU A 119 -3.70 -11.38 -0.27
C LEU A 119 -3.18 -12.77 -0.65
N GLU A 120 -3.45 -13.78 0.18
CA GLU A 120 -3.08 -15.18 -0.09
C GLU A 120 -3.84 -15.73 -1.30
N HIS A 121 -5.14 -15.45 -1.39
CA HIS A 121 -5.95 -15.83 -2.55
C HIS A 121 -5.43 -15.17 -3.83
N ALA A 122 -5.14 -13.86 -3.79
CA ALA A 122 -4.56 -13.15 -4.93
C ALA A 122 -3.20 -13.72 -5.34
N ALA A 123 -2.32 -13.97 -4.39
CA ALA A 123 -0.98 -14.50 -4.67
C ALA A 123 -0.96 -15.92 -5.27
N THR A 124 -1.98 -16.73 -5.01
CA THR A 124 -1.97 -18.17 -5.36
C THR A 124 -2.97 -18.57 -6.43
N ARG A 125 -4.11 -17.88 -6.53
CA ARG A 125 -5.25 -18.29 -7.36
C ARG A 125 -5.52 -17.39 -8.56
N LEU A 126 -4.94 -16.19 -8.59
CA LEU A 126 -5.19 -15.23 -9.64
C LEU A 126 -4.06 -15.25 -10.68
N GLU A 127 -4.45 -15.22 -11.94
CA GLU A 127 -3.53 -15.04 -13.07
C GLU A 127 -3.11 -13.57 -13.14
N HIS A 128 -1.95 -13.26 -12.56
CA HIS A 128 -1.32 -11.95 -12.63
C HIS A 128 -0.18 -11.92 -13.64
N ILE A 129 0.06 -10.74 -14.21
CA ILE A 129 1.26 -10.52 -15.04
C ILE A 129 2.50 -10.56 -14.15
N ASN A 130 2.48 -9.86 -13.00
CA ASN A 130 3.56 -9.86 -12.01
C ASN A 130 3.04 -9.46 -10.62
N PHE A 131 2.54 -10.42 -9.84
CA PHE A 131 2.06 -10.13 -8.49
C PHE A 131 3.19 -10.12 -7.46
N THR A 132 3.25 -9.07 -6.63
CA THR A 132 4.10 -9.05 -5.44
C THR A 132 3.29 -8.56 -4.25
N ARG A 133 3.33 -9.31 -3.14
CA ARG A 133 2.59 -9.00 -1.91
C ARG A 133 2.88 -7.59 -1.40
N PHE A 134 4.15 -7.17 -1.47
CA PHE A 134 4.58 -5.84 -1.03
C PHE A 134 3.94 -4.72 -1.85
N TRP A 135 3.94 -4.83 -3.18
CA TRP A 135 3.34 -3.81 -4.06
C TRP A 135 1.82 -3.74 -3.87
N ALA A 136 1.15 -4.88 -3.84
CA ALA A 136 -0.28 -4.97 -3.57
C ALA A 136 -0.67 -4.31 -2.24
N LEU A 137 0.09 -4.56 -1.16
CA LEU A 137 -0.15 -3.92 0.14
C LEU A 137 0.16 -2.41 0.11
N LYS A 138 1.21 -2.00 -0.59
CA LYS A 138 1.53 -0.57 -0.74
C LYS A 138 0.41 0.19 -1.42
N ASP A 139 -0.18 -0.38 -2.47
CA ASP A 139 -1.30 0.22 -3.19
C ASP A 139 -2.57 0.24 -2.33
N LEU A 140 -2.83 -0.83 -1.58
CA LEU A 140 -3.90 -0.88 -0.59
C LEU A 140 -3.79 0.27 0.42
N PHE A 141 -2.59 0.48 0.99
CA PHE A 141 -2.35 1.56 1.95
C PHE A 141 -2.60 2.94 1.33
N SER A 142 -2.17 3.17 0.10
CA SER A 142 -2.40 4.43 -0.61
C SER A 142 -3.89 4.70 -0.82
N MET A 143 -4.69 3.68 -1.15
CA MET A 143 -6.14 3.84 -1.33
C MET A 143 -6.89 4.07 -0.01
N LEU A 144 -6.43 3.45 1.08
CA LEU A 144 -6.98 3.69 2.42
C LEU A 144 -6.65 5.10 2.91
N ASP A 145 -5.42 5.57 2.71
CA ASP A 145 -5.03 6.94 3.03
C ASP A 145 -5.87 7.95 2.23
N GLN A 146 -6.13 7.67 0.96
CA GLN A 146 -7.02 8.49 0.15
C GLN A 146 -8.45 8.49 0.71
N SER A 147 -8.94 7.36 1.21
CA SER A 147 -10.27 7.26 1.83
C SER A 147 -10.36 8.09 3.12
N VAL A 148 -9.29 8.13 3.91
CA VAL A 148 -9.16 9.00 5.10
C VAL A 148 -9.14 10.47 4.72
N ARG A 149 -8.30 10.86 3.74
CA ARG A 149 -8.25 12.23 3.21
C ARG A 149 -9.60 12.70 2.66
N THR A 150 -10.35 11.79 2.05
CA THR A 150 -11.69 12.10 1.51
C THR A 150 -12.65 12.54 2.61
N ILE A 151 -12.73 11.83 3.74
CA ILE A 151 -13.58 12.23 4.87
C ILE A 151 -13.04 13.48 5.58
N LEU A 152 -11.73 13.58 5.78
CA LEU A 152 -11.12 14.77 6.38
C LEU A 152 -11.46 16.04 5.58
N ASN A 153 -11.35 15.98 4.26
CA ASN A 153 -11.71 17.09 3.38
C ASN A 153 -13.22 17.38 3.41
N TYR A 154 -14.06 16.35 3.51
CA TYR A 154 -15.50 16.51 3.65
C TYR A 154 -15.88 17.23 4.96
N ASN A 155 -15.34 16.78 6.09
CA ASN A 155 -15.57 17.41 7.39
C ASN A 155 -15.04 18.85 7.44
N CYS A 156 -13.97 19.15 6.71
CA CYS A 156 -13.45 20.51 6.58
C CYS A 156 -14.34 21.43 5.73
N THR A 157 -15.04 20.89 4.74
CA THR A 157 -15.95 21.65 3.87
C THR A 157 -17.36 21.78 4.46
N HIS A 158 -17.78 20.82 5.29
CA HIS A 158 -19.10 20.78 5.93
C HIS A 158 -18.97 20.88 7.45
N GLN A 159 -18.57 22.06 7.96
CA GLN A 159 -18.36 22.26 9.41
C GLN A 159 -19.66 22.16 10.22
N ASP A 160 -20.80 22.56 9.63
CA ASP A 160 -22.11 22.51 10.29
C ASP A 160 -22.68 21.08 10.36
N PHE A 161 -22.29 20.22 9.41
CA PHE A 161 -22.77 18.84 9.27
C PHE A 161 -21.60 17.90 8.93
N PRO A 162 -20.67 17.68 9.87
CA PRO A 162 -19.61 16.71 9.67
C PRO A 162 -20.21 15.31 9.56
N MET A 163 -19.44 14.39 8.98
CA MET A 163 -19.85 12.99 8.90
C MET A 163 -20.11 12.43 10.30
N ALA A 164 -21.28 11.83 10.50
CA ALA A 164 -21.64 11.22 11.76
C ALA A 164 -20.73 10.00 12.05
N PRO A 165 -20.32 9.79 13.32
CA PRO A 165 -19.43 8.69 13.69
C PRO A 165 -20.00 7.31 13.33
N ASP A 166 -21.32 7.14 13.40
CA ASP A 166 -22.01 5.90 13.02
C ASP A 166 -21.83 5.55 11.52
N GLY A 167 -21.55 6.55 10.69
CA GLY A 167 -21.28 6.38 9.26
C GLY A 167 -19.86 5.91 8.95
N HIS A 168 -18.92 6.01 9.89
CA HIS A 168 -17.50 5.71 9.65
C HIS A 168 -17.29 4.20 9.39
N ASP A 169 -17.82 3.34 10.25
CA ASP A 169 -17.72 1.88 10.14
C ASP A 169 -18.19 1.34 8.77
N PRO A 170 -19.43 1.62 8.32
CA PRO A 170 -19.90 1.13 7.03
C PRO A 170 -19.16 1.76 5.84
N PHE A 171 -18.65 2.98 5.97
CA PHE A 171 -17.84 3.60 4.91
C PHE A 171 -16.48 2.92 4.78
N TYR A 172 -15.72 2.80 5.86
CA TYR A 172 -14.36 2.25 5.82
C TYR A 172 -14.32 0.76 5.53
N SER A 173 -15.34 0.00 5.97
CA SER A 173 -15.47 -1.42 5.59
C SER A 173 -15.69 -1.59 4.07
N LYS A 174 -16.55 -0.77 3.45
CA LYS A 174 -16.75 -0.76 2.00
C LYS A 174 -15.53 -0.25 1.24
N ALA A 175 -14.92 0.83 1.73
CA ALA A 175 -13.71 1.40 1.16
C ALA A 175 -12.55 0.41 1.19
N LEU A 176 -12.44 -0.39 2.27
CA LEU A 176 -11.45 -1.46 2.38
C LEU A 176 -11.67 -2.55 1.33
N VAL A 177 -12.90 -3.04 1.15
CA VAL A 177 -13.20 -4.07 0.13
C VAL A 177 -12.88 -3.54 -1.27
N TYR A 178 -13.28 -2.31 -1.57
CA TYR A 178 -12.96 -1.64 -2.83
C TYR A 178 -11.43 -1.52 -3.03
N ALA A 179 -10.72 -1.04 -2.01
CA ALA A 179 -9.28 -0.88 -2.06
C ALA A 179 -8.55 -2.22 -2.25
N ILE A 180 -9.01 -3.30 -1.63
CA ILE A 180 -8.47 -4.66 -1.84
C ILE A 180 -8.64 -5.08 -3.29
N LEU A 181 -9.83 -4.90 -3.88
CA LEU A 181 -10.06 -5.30 -5.28
C LEU A 181 -9.19 -4.54 -6.25
N CYS A 182 -9.09 -3.22 -6.08
CA CYS A 182 -8.28 -2.37 -6.95
C CYS A 182 -6.78 -2.66 -6.79
N SER A 183 -6.30 -2.88 -5.57
CA SER A 183 -4.88 -3.11 -5.32
C SER A 183 -4.44 -4.55 -5.64
N PHE A 184 -5.27 -5.54 -5.37
CA PHE A 184 -4.87 -6.95 -5.49
C PHE A 184 -5.22 -7.55 -6.85
N ALA A 185 -6.20 -7.00 -7.58
CA ALA A 185 -6.60 -7.47 -8.92
C ALA A 185 -6.60 -6.36 -9.99
N GLY A 186 -5.99 -5.20 -9.69
CA GLY A 186 -5.91 -4.07 -10.62
C GLY A 186 -5.19 -4.41 -11.93
N ASP A 187 -4.09 -5.15 -11.83
CA ASP A 187 -3.28 -5.61 -12.97
C ASP A 187 -3.80 -6.91 -13.62
N GLY A 188 -4.76 -7.58 -12.97
CA GLY A 188 -5.33 -8.83 -13.42
C GLY A 188 -6.35 -8.67 -14.55
N ASN A 189 -6.57 -9.76 -15.30
CA ASN A 189 -7.61 -9.83 -16.32
C ASN A 189 -9.03 -9.81 -15.70
N LEU A 190 -10.06 -9.67 -16.53
CA LEU A 190 -11.46 -9.60 -16.08
C LEU A 190 -11.87 -10.83 -15.24
N LYS A 191 -11.35 -12.01 -15.57
CA LYS A 191 -11.61 -13.26 -14.85
C LYS A 191 -11.00 -13.22 -13.44
N ALA A 192 -9.78 -12.72 -13.28
CA ALA A 192 -9.12 -12.55 -12.00
C ALA A 192 -9.90 -11.58 -11.09
N ARG A 193 -10.37 -10.46 -11.65
CA ARG A 193 -11.20 -9.47 -10.93
C ARG A 193 -12.53 -10.07 -10.45
N LYS A 194 -13.22 -10.85 -11.29
CA LYS A 194 -14.46 -11.55 -10.91
C LYS A 194 -14.21 -12.57 -9.80
N ASN A 195 -13.16 -13.38 -9.94
CA ASN A 195 -12.81 -14.40 -8.96
C ASN A 195 -12.52 -13.79 -7.58
N LEU A 196 -11.74 -12.71 -7.53
CA LEU A 196 -11.47 -12.01 -6.26
C LEU A 196 -12.74 -11.37 -5.68
N SER A 197 -13.60 -10.80 -6.54
CA SER A 197 -14.88 -10.21 -6.14
C SER A 197 -15.80 -11.26 -5.49
N GLU A 198 -15.97 -12.42 -6.11
CA GLU A 198 -16.76 -13.54 -5.56
C GLU A 198 -16.18 -14.04 -4.24
N PHE A 199 -14.85 -14.16 -4.17
CA PHE A 199 -14.16 -14.57 -2.94
C PHE A 199 -14.42 -13.60 -1.77
N LEU A 200 -14.34 -12.28 -2.01
CA LEU A 200 -14.58 -11.28 -0.97
C LEU A 200 -16.05 -11.22 -0.53
N GLN A 201 -17.00 -11.45 -1.46
CA GLN A 201 -18.42 -11.58 -1.13
C GLN A 201 -18.70 -12.79 -0.22
N GLY A 202 -17.98 -13.90 -0.40
CA GLY A 202 -18.09 -15.08 0.47
C GLY A 202 -17.46 -14.90 1.85
N LEU A 203 -16.46 -14.03 1.98
CA LEU A 203 -15.74 -13.81 3.25
C LEU A 203 -16.33 -12.72 4.14
N THR A 204 -17.04 -11.75 3.56
CA THR A 204 -17.50 -10.56 4.28
C THR A 204 -19.02 -10.50 4.35
N PRO A 205 -19.59 -10.15 5.52
CA PRO A 205 -21.01 -9.85 5.63
C PRO A 205 -21.37 -8.46 5.05
N ILE A 206 -20.43 -7.79 4.39
CA ILE A 206 -20.60 -6.43 3.86
C ILE A 206 -21.52 -6.52 2.65
N LYS A 207 -22.65 -5.82 2.69
CA LYS A 207 -23.60 -5.75 1.56
C LYS A 207 -22.94 -5.05 0.38
N LEU A 208 -22.44 -5.85 -0.56
CA LEU A 208 -21.87 -5.40 -1.82
C LEU A 208 -22.98 -5.34 -2.90
N PRO A 209 -22.83 -4.50 -3.93
CA PRO A 209 -23.78 -4.42 -5.03
C PRO A 209 -23.87 -5.74 -5.82
N SER A 210 -24.95 -5.90 -6.59
CA SER A 210 -25.36 -7.18 -7.19
C SER A 210 -24.26 -7.85 -8.04
N PRO A 211 -24.24 -9.20 -8.10
CA PRO A 211 -23.18 -9.98 -8.76
C PRO A 211 -23.08 -9.78 -10.28
N THR A 212 -24.02 -9.07 -10.89
CA THR A 212 -24.08 -8.80 -12.33
C THR A 212 -23.04 -7.79 -12.82
N MET A 213 -22.51 -6.92 -11.94
CA MET A 213 -21.57 -5.86 -12.32
C MET A 213 -20.32 -5.92 -11.43
N LEU A 214 -19.15 -5.53 -11.95
CA LEU A 214 -17.92 -5.64 -11.18
C LEU A 214 -17.94 -4.63 -10.03
N ILE A 215 -17.54 -5.05 -8.83
CA ILE A 215 -17.41 -4.14 -7.67
C ILE A 215 -16.43 -2.98 -7.98
N MET A 216 -15.47 -3.19 -8.87
CA MET A 216 -14.53 -2.17 -9.37
C MET A 216 -15.23 -0.99 -10.06
N ASP A 217 -16.41 -1.23 -10.65
CA ASP A 217 -17.22 -0.20 -11.31
C ASP A 217 -18.02 0.62 -10.29
N TYR A 218 -17.72 0.54 -9.00
CA TYR A 218 -18.42 1.30 -7.98
C TYR A 218 -17.44 2.18 -7.21
N LYS A 219 -17.84 3.42 -6.92
CA LYS A 219 -17.11 4.33 -6.04
C LYS A 219 -17.88 4.49 -4.73
N VAL A 220 -17.15 4.38 -3.61
CA VAL A 220 -17.67 4.72 -2.29
C VAL A 220 -17.80 6.25 -2.23
N LYS A 221 -19.03 6.76 -2.17
CA LYS A 221 -19.32 8.18 -1.98
C LYS A 221 -19.65 8.46 -0.51
N ILE A 222 -19.31 9.66 -0.06
CA ILE A 222 -19.71 10.16 1.26
C ILE A 222 -21.19 10.56 1.20
N GLY A 223 -21.99 10.16 2.19
CA GLY A 223 -23.41 10.53 2.31
C GLY A 223 -24.41 9.60 1.61
N GLU A 224 -23.95 8.68 0.76
CA GLU A 224 -24.80 7.59 0.27
C GLU A 224 -24.58 6.33 1.11
N GLU A 225 -25.63 5.79 1.74
CA GLU A 225 -25.59 4.47 2.40
C GLU A 225 -25.23 3.33 1.44
N ARG A 226 -25.21 3.59 0.13
CA ARG A 226 -24.96 2.62 -0.95
C ARG A 226 -23.66 2.93 -1.67
N ILE A 227 -22.95 1.90 -2.11
CA ILE A 227 -21.83 2.07 -3.04
C ILE A 227 -22.44 2.48 -4.39
N SER A 228 -22.05 3.64 -4.91
CA SER A 228 -22.63 4.21 -6.14
C SER A 228 -21.90 3.70 -7.38
N VAL A 229 -22.65 3.33 -8.42
CA VAL A 229 -22.09 2.87 -9.70
C VAL A 229 -21.30 4.01 -10.35
N PHE A 230 -20.10 3.71 -10.84
CA PHE A 230 -19.38 4.48 -11.84
C PHE A 230 -20.14 4.36 -13.16
N LYS A 231 -21.05 5.31 -13.44
CA LYS A 231 -21.39 5.58 -14.83
C LYS A 231 -20.22 6.37 -15.42
N SER A 232 -19.42 5.72 -16.26
CA SER A 232 -18.58 6.43 -17.22
C SER A 232 -19.48 7.45 -17.93
N ALA A 233 -19.11 8.72 -17.89
CA ALA A 233 -19.74 9.74 -18.70
C ALA A 233 -19.37 9.48 -20.17
N SER A 234 -20.03 8.52 -20.79
CA SER A 234 -19.92 8.21 -22.23
C SER A 234 -21.17 7.48 -22.73
N ASP A 235 -22.35 7.96 -22.34
CA ASP A 235 -23.58 7.80 -23.12
C ASP A 235 -24.26 9.17 -23.17
N GLY A 236 -23.60 10.06 -23.90
CA GLY A 236 -24.19 11.27 -24.43
C GLY A 236 -24.30 11.11 -25.95
N SER A 237 -25.30 10.37 -26.42
CA SER A 237 -25.86 10.52 -27.77
C SER A 237 -27.09 9.60 -27.93
N GLY A 238 -28.27 10.18 -28.12
CA GLY A 238 -29.42 9.45 -28.62
C GLY A 238 -30.79 9.82 -28.03
N ASP A 239 -31.08 11.10 -27.80
CA ASP A 239 -32.45 11.58 -27.92
C ASP A 239 -32.75 11.68 -29.42
N SER A 240 -33.50 10.71 -29.95
CA SER A 240 -34.33 10.74 -31.18
C SER A 240 -35.04 9.39 -31.33
#